data_AF-A0AAV8ZDZ7-F1
#
_entry.id   AF-A0AAV8ZDZ7-F1
#
_cell.length_a   1.000
_cell.length_b   1.000
_cell.length_c   1.000
_cell.angle_alpha   90.00
_cell.angle_beta   90.00
_cell.angle_gamma   90.00
#
_symmetry.space_group_name_H-M   'P 1'
#
loop_
_entity.id
_entity.type
_entity.pdbx_description
1 polymer ?
#
loop_
_entity_poly.entity_id
_entity_poly.type
_entity_poly.pdbx_seq_one_letter_code
_entity_poly.pdbx_strand_id
1 'polypeptide(L)'
;MLLVFLFIGVFMTNVQFSASHSCQTFDNTEMVLYDKNNKEFRKNVSGCIQRIEFGNATVTMALVKGQSVKQLRRDTVRNMKYLTTVSFVKCETESIAPVAFRNVPSLSKVEISECKLKEIHKDIFTSELTPELNTLVFDNNQINYIEDQSFFNLTKLKNLHVNDNRLEFWRREWFVNATSLELIHFRRNRIKAIPNRAFVSFPKLREIAFDFNEIATIHKDAFKEIRSLEFLGLGHNKLTALEASSFPNTLRVNSLMIVANYLNYLSNGVLQKLTAVDIYMDYNPWMCECLDRIGYWLFIKNGNYKRIHILCKRSDVPICAVSESSRQTCPDIVDLELTRRYIDSLKNLSTPLEAFCAQLEYPS
;
A
#
# COMPACT_ATOMS: atom_id res chain seq x y z
N MET A 1 37.97 -53.61 -49.67
CA MET A 1 37.62 -52.58 -50.68
C MET A 1 36.15 -52.78 -51.02
N LEU A 2 35.21 -51.85 -50.91
CA LEU A 2 35.22 -50.42 -50.65
C LEU A 2 33.80 -50.10 -50.11
N LEU A 3 33.71 -49.28 -49.06
CA LEU A 3 32.44 -48.73 -48.56
C LEU A 3 31.84 -47.77 -49.60
N VAL A 4 30.57 -47.96 -49.96
CA VAL A 4 29.80 -47.02 -50.78
C VAL A 4 29.17 -45.99 -49.85
N PHE A 5 29.66 -44.75 -49.91
CA PHE A 5 29.06 -43.59 -49.25
C PHE A 5 27.86 -43.09 -50.07
N LEU A 6 26.67 -43.11 -49.46
CA LEU A 6 25.49 -42.39 -49.96
C LEU A 6 25.61 -40.91 -49.55
N PHE A 7 25.90 -40.05 -50.52
CA PHE A 7 25.77 -38.60 -50.37
C PHE A 7 24.28 -38.24 -50.40
N ILE A 8 23.69 -37.96 -49.24
CA ILE A 8 22.41 -37.25 -49.15
C ILE A 8 22.75 -35.76 -49.19
N GLY A 9 22.53 -35.15 -50.35
CA GLY A 9 22.61 -33.70 -50.52
C GLY A 9 21.51 -33.02 -49.70
N VAL A 10 21.90 -32.40 -48.59
CA VAL A 10 21.02 -31.49 -47.86
C VAL A 10 20.95 -30.19 -48.68
N PHE A 11 19.82 -29.99 -49.36
CA PHE A 11 19.44 -28.67 -49.85
C PHE A 11 19.32 -27.74 -48.64
N MET A 12 20.33 -26.88 -48.45
CA MET A 12 20.23 -25.69 -47.61
C MET A 12 19.22 -24.76 -48.28
N THR A 13 17.93 -24.96 -48.03
CA THR A 13 16.98 -23.87 -48.17
C THR A 13 17.41 -22.80 -47.19
N ASN A 14 17.84 -21.65 -47.71
CA ASN A 14 18.00 -20.42 -46.96
C ASN A 14 16.66 -20.09 -46.28
N VAL A 15 16.46 -20.62 -45.09
CA VAL A 15 15.45 -20.11 -44.18
C VAL A 15 16.00 -18.77 -43.71
N GLN A 16 15.53 -17.69 -44.34
CA GLN A 16 15.57 -16.39 -43.70
C GLN A 16 14.95 -16.56 -42.32
N PHE A 17 15.75 -16.43 -41.26
CA PHE A 17 15.26 -16.24 -39.90
C PHE A 17 14.58 -14.88 -39.80
N SER A 18 13.40 -14.72 -40.41
CA SER A 18 12.51 -13.59 -40.18
C SER A 18 11.41 -14.02 -39.22
N ALA A 19 11.67 -13.80 -37.92
CA ALA A 19 10.72 -13.50 -36.84
C ALA A 19 11.32 -14.00 -35.52
N SER A 20 12.25 -13.23 -34.96
CA SER A 20 12.34 -13.20 -33.50
C SER A 20 10.92 -12.94 -33.00
N HIS A 21 10.47 -13.66 -31.99
CA HIS A 21 9.26 -13.25 -31.27
C HIS A 21 9.59 -11.89 -30.64
N SER A 22 9.34 -10.83 -31.39
CA SER A 22 9.56 -9.47 -30.94
C SER A 22 8.58 -9.24 -29.80
N CYS A 23 9.12 -8.96 -28.62
CA CYS A 23 8.37 -8.31 -27.56
C CYS A 23 7.81 -6.99 -28.12
N GLN A 24 6.57 -6.63 -27.80
CA GLN A 24 5.86 -5.51 -28.44
C GLN A 24 5.17 -4.60 -27.42
N THR A 25 5.90 -4.15 -26.41
CA THR A 25 5.39 -3.21 -25.41
C THR A 25 5.58 -1.75 -25.82
N PHE A 26 6.74 -1.45 -26.39
CA PHE A 26 7.13 -0.08 -26.72
C PHE A 26 7.09 0.18 -28.22
N ASP A 27 6.63 1.36 -28.59
CA ASP A 27 6.72 1.89 -29.96
C ASP A 27 7.46 3.22 -29.89
N ASN A 28 8.72 3.22 -30.33
CA ASN A 28 9.64 4.37 -30.32
C ASN A 28 9.55 5.20 -29.03
N THR A 29 9.48 4.53 -27.88
CA THR A 29 9.15 5.15 -26.60
C THR A 29 10.42 5.72 -25.97
N GLU A 30 10.45 7.02 -25.68
CA GLU A 30 11.58 7.63 -25.00
C GLU A 30 11.65 7.15 -23.54
N MET A 31 12.85 6.76 -23.11
CA MET A 31 13.12 6.34 -21.74
C MET A 31 14.30 7.14 -21.18
N VAL A 32 14.21 7.45 -19.88
CA VAL A 32 15.32 7.94 -19.08
C VAL A 32 15.99 6.73 -18.43
N LEU A 33 17.29 6.58 -18.66
CA LEU A 33 18.06 5.41 -18.25
C LEU A 33 19.24 5.84 -17.39
N TYR A 34 19.61 5.01 -16.43
CA TYR A 34 20.79 5.23 -15.60
C TYR A 34 21.75 4.06 -15.75
N ASP A 35 23.04 4.35 -15.86
CA ASP A 35 24.08 3.33 -15.90
C ASP A 35 24.59 2.94 -14.50
N LYS A 36 25.55 2.02 -14.44
CA LYS A 36 26.20 1.58 -13.20
C LYS A 36 26.93 2.69 -12.41
N ASN A 37 27.23 3.82 -13.05
CA ASN A 37 27.86 4.99 -12.43
C ASN A 37 26.83 6.07 -12.11
N ASN A 38 25.53 5.75 -12.18
CA ASN A 38 24.42 6.69 -12.01
C ASN A 38 24.39 7.83 -13.04
N LYS A 39 25.00 7.62 -14.22
CA LYS A 39 24.93 8.59 -15.31
C LYS A 39 23.61 8.43 -16.06
N GLU A 40 22.83 9.51 -16.13
CA GLU A 40 21.59 9.57 -16.92
C GLU A 40 21.89 9.62 -18.43
N PHE A 41 21.09 8.92 -19.21
CA PHE A 41 21.00 9.09 -20.66
C PHE A 41 19.59 8.77 -21.17
N ARG A 42 19.22 9.30 -22.34
CA ARG A 42 17.92 9.06 -22.97
C ARG A 42 18.07 8.15 -24.17
N LYS A 43 17.09 7.28 -24.37
CA LYS A 43 17.01 6.43 -25.56
C LYS A 43 15.57 6.09 -25.89
N ASN A 44 15.26 6.11 -27.18
CA ASN A 44 14.01 5.54 -27.69
C ASN A 44 14.16 4.03 -27.83
N VAL A 45 13.19 3.30 -27.32
CA VAL A 45 13.13 1.83 -27.38
C VAL A 45 11.87 1.42 -28.12
N SER A 46 12.03 0.51 -29.07
CA SER A 46 10.92 -0.20 -29.72
C SER A 46 10.97 -1.68 -29.30
N GLY A 47 9.81 -2.27 -29.06
CA GLY A 47 9.69 -3.64 -28.59
C GLY A 47 9.74 -3.78 -27.06
N CYS A 48 10.90 -4.09 -26.49
CA CYS A 48 11.09 -4.26 -25.04
C CYS A 48 12.45 -3.75 -24.54
N ILE A 49 12.54 -3.57 -23.22
CA ILE A 49 13.80 -3.26 -22.54
C ILE A 49 14.63 -4.54 -22.48
N GLN A 50 15.69 -4.60 -23.29
CA GLN A 50 16.60 -5.75 -23.36
C GLN A 50 18.05 -5.31 -23.61
N ARG A 51 19.02 -6.16 -23.24
CA ARG A 51 20.45 -5.82 -23.24
C ARG A 51 20.96 -5.27 -24.58
N ILE A 52 20.49 -5.83 -25.70
CA ILE A 52 20.95 -5.46 -27.05
C ILE A 52 20.55 -4.02 -27.42
N GLU A 53 19.48 -3.47 -26.81
CA GLU A 53 19.08 -2.08 -27.05
C GLU A 53 20.10 -1.08 -26.51
N PHE A 54 21.01 -1.46 -25.61
CA PHE A 54 21.85 -0.50 -24.88
C PHE A 54 23.35 -0.59 -25.21
N GLY A 55 23.74 -1.31 -26.27
CA GLY A 55 25.14 -1.33 -26.75
C GLY A 55 26.13 -1.72 -25.65
N ASN A 56 27.08 -0.87 -25.29
CA ASN A 56 28.03 -1.13 -24.20
C ASN A 56 27.57 -0.64 -22.81
N ALA A 57 26.43 0.05 -22.72
CA ALA A 57 25.95 0.59 -21.45
C ALA A 57 25.40 -0.52 -20.54
N THR A 58 25.83 -0.51 -19.27
CA THR A 58 25.23 -1.32 -18.21
C THR A 58 24.10 -0.55 -17.57
N VAL A 59 22.86 -0.79 -18.01
CA VAL A 59 21.67 -0.13 -17.47
C VAL A 59 21.30 -0.73 -16.11
N THR A 60 21.16 0.13 -15.12
CA THR A 60 20.73 -0.21 -13.74
C THR A 60 19.32 0.29 -13.44
N MET A 61 18.88 1.39 -14.05
CA MET A 61 17.51 1.89 -13.89
C MET A 61 16.90 2.31 -15.23
N ALA A 62 15.62 2.06 -15.39
CA ALA A 62 14.82 2.51 -16.53
C ALA A 62 13.54 3.21 -16.06
N LEU A 63 13.36 4.46 -16.48
CA LEU A 63 12.20 5.29 -16.20
C LEU A 63 11.49 5.63 -17.50
N VAL A 64 10.25 5.16 -17.61
CA VAL A 64 9.30 5.51 -18.67
C VAL A 64 8.32 6.52 -18.06
N LYS A 65 8.40 7.79 -18.48
CA LYS A 65 7.59 8.86 -17.88
C LYS A 65 6.79 9.62 -18.92
N GLY A 66 5.50 9.79 -18.68
CA GLY A 66 4.62 10.56 -19.56
C GLY A 66 4.43 9.92 -20.94
N GLN A 67 4.63 8.60 -21.06
CA GLN A 67 4.57 7.88 -22.33
C GLN A 67 3.24 7.15 -22.48
N SER A 68 2.77 7.03 -23.72
CA SER A 68 1.54 6.30 -24.08
C SER A 68 1.77 4.78 -24.13
N VAL A 69 2.09 4.18 -22.99
CA VAL A 69 2.24 2.72 -22.84
C VAL A 69 0.98 2.16 -22.20
N LYS A 70 0.09 1.55 -22.99
CA LYS A 70 -1.22 1.06 -22.49
C LYS A 70 -1.15 -0.28 -21.77
N GLN A 71 -0.23 -1.15 -22.15
CA GLN A 71 -0.13 -2.50 -21.59
C GLN A 71 1.32 -2.90 -21.48
N LEU A 72 1.72 -3.44 -20.32
CA LEU A 72 3.01 -4.11 -20.19
C LEU A 72 2.84 -5.56 -20.62
N ARG A 73 3.21 -5.87 -21.87
CA ARG A 73 3.06 -7.22 -22.42
C ARG A 73 4.11 -8.19 -21.87
N ARG A 74 3.95 -9.47 -22.21
CA ARG A 74 4.97 -10.50 -21.94
C ARG A 74 6.34 -10.02 -22.43
N ASP A 75 7.37 -10.27 -21.63
CA ASP A 75 8.75 -9.88 -21.93
C ASP A 75 8.96 -8.37 -22.14
N THR A 76 8.11 -7.51 -21.53
CA THR A 76 8.30 -6.03 -21.49
C THR A 76 9.71 -5.64 -21.06
N VAL A 77 10.24 -6.35 -20.06
CA VAL A 77 11.65 -6.29 -19.68
C VAL A 77 12.19 -7.70 -19.72
N ARG A 78 13.30 -7.90 -20.44
CA ARG A 78 13.91 -9.22 -20.54
C ARG A 78 15.44 -9.20 -20.57
N ASN A 79 16.05 -10.21 -19.96
CA ASN A 79 17.51 -10.44 -20.02
C ASN A 79 18.34 -9.22 -19.56
N MET A 80 17.87 -8.53 -18.52
CA MET A 80 18.54 -7.35 -17.96
C MET A 80 19.19 -7.71 -16.63
N LYS A 81 20.39 -8.29 -16.70
CA LYS A 81 21.12 -8.81 -15.52
C LYS A 81 21.34 -7.78 -14.41
N TYR A 82 21.62 -6.53 -14.78
CA TYR A 82 22.04 -5.47 -13.84
C TYR A 82 20.94 -4.46 -13.52
N LEU A 83 19.76 -4.61 -14.13
CA LEU A 83 18.66 -3.68 -13.90
C LEU A 83 18.08 -3.93 -12.50
N THR A 84 18.14 -2.89 -11.67
CA THR A 84 17.64 -2.91 -10.28
C THR A 84 16.30 -2.22 -10.15
N THR A 85 16.01 -1.23 -11.01
CA THR A 85 14.76 -0.47 -10.96
C THR A 85 14.13 -0.31 -12.34
N VAL A 86 12.83 -0.53 -12.43
CA VAL A 86 12.01 -0.12 -13.58
C VAL A 86 10.79 0.64 -13.09
N SER A 87 10.56 1.82 -13.68
CA SER A 87 9.50 2.73 -13.28
C SER A 87 8.69 3.19 -14.48
N PHE A 88 7.36 3.11 -14.37
CA PHE A 88 6.38 3.66 -15.30
C PHE A 88 5.59 4.71 -14.54
N VAL A 89 5.78 5.98 -14.87
CA VAL A 89 5.20 7.11 -14.11
C VAL A 89 4.43 8.02 -15.04
N LYS A 90 3.19 8.37 -14.68
CA LYS A 90 2.32 9.19 -15.54
C LYS A 90 2.11 8.57 -16.93
N CYS A 91 2.00 7.24 -17.00
CA CYS A 91 1.75 6.49 -18.23
C CYS A 91 0.26 6.11 -18.35
N GLU A 92 -0.13 5.53 -19.49
CA GLU A 92 -1.50 5.04 -19.69
C GLU A 92 -1.68 3.55 -19.36
N THR A 93 -0.77 2.96 -18.57
CA THR A 93 -0.73 1.51 -18.33
C THR A 93 -2.00 1.04 -17.64
N GLU A 94 -2.78 0.18 -18.31
CA GLU A 94 -4.03 -0.39 -17.80
C GLU A 94 -3.86 -1.81 -17.27
N SER A 95 -2.89 -2.57 -17.79
CA SER A 95 -2.65 -3.96 -17.41
C SER A 95 -1.18 -4.38 -17.54
N ILE A 96 -0.84 -5.44 -16.81
CA ILE A 96 0.46 -6.10 -16.84
C ILE A 96 0.23 -7.57 -17.15
N ALA A 97 0.85 -8.06 -18.21
CA ALA A 97 0.77 -9.47 -18.58
C ALA A 97 1.64 -10.32 -17.63
N PRO A 98 1.27 -11.59 -17.39
CA PRO A 98 2.16 -12.56 -16.74
C PRO A 98 3.51 -12.62 -17.44
N VAL A 99 4.58 -12.75 -16.66
CA VAL A 99 5.96 -12.84 -17.17
C VAL A 99 6.35 -11.56 -17.95
N ALA A 100 5.84 -10.38 -17.56
CA ALA A 100 6.29 -9.11 -18.12
C ALA A 100 7.78 -8.81 -17.81
N PHE A 101 8.31 -9.37 -16.71
CA PHE A 101 9.67 -9.17 -16.24
C PHE A 101 10.44 -10.51 -16.26
N ARG A 102 11.05 -10.88 -17.39
CA ARG A 102 11.71 -12.18 -17.56
C ARG A 102 13.23 -12.07 -17.40
N ASN A 103 13.84 -12.93 -16.59
CA ASN A 103 15.31 -12.99 -16.45
C ASN A 103 15.91 -11.62 -16.10
N VAL A 104 15.42 -11.04 -15.00
CA VAL A 104 15.84 -9.75 -14.45
C VAL A 104 16.30 -9.95 -13.00
N PRO A 105 17.36 -10.75 -12.77
CA PRO A 105 17.67 -11.32 -11.46
C PRO A 105 18.02 -10.27 -10.40
N SER A 106 18.48 -9.08 -10.78
CA SER A 106 18.81 -8.00 -9.84
C SER A 106 17.69 -7.00 -9.61
N LEU A 107 16.52 -7.20 -10.23
CA LEU A 107 15.40 -6.27 -10.13
C LEU A 107 14.88 -6.24 -8.69
N SER A 108 15.03 -5.10 -8.03
CA SER A 108 14.71 -4.90 -6.63
C SER A 108 13.52 -3.98 -6.42
N LYS A 109 13.26 -3.07 -7.37
CA LYS A 109 12.13 -2.15 -7.34
C LYS A 109 11.37 -2.14 -8.66
N VAL A 110 10.05 -2.27 -8.58
CA VAL A 110 9.12 -1.99 -9.69
C VAL A 110 8.15 -0.91 -9.25
N GLU A 111 8.00 0.12 -10.08
CA GLU A 111 7.08 1.23 -9.85
C GLU A 111 6.18 1.42 -11.07
N ILE A 112 4.88 1.46 -10.84
CA ILE A 112 3.87 1.80 -11.85
C ILE A 112 2.91 2.77 -11.16
N SER A 113 3.15 4.07 -11.30
CA SER A 113 2.46 5.12 -10.53
C SER A 113 1.87 6.21 -11.41
N GLU A 114 0.78 6.82 -10.93
CA GLU A 114 0.01 7.82 -11.68
C GLU A 114 -0.41 7.29 -13.08
N CYS A 115 -0.79 6.00 -13.14
CA CYS A 115 -1.21 5.33 -14.38
C CYS A 115 -2.71 4.98 -14.33
N LYS A 116 -3.12 3.94 -15.08
CA LYS A 116 -4.53 3.50 -15.19
C LYS A 116 -4.69 2.02 -14.80
N LEU A 117 -3.75 1.46 -14.02
CA LEU A 117 -3.71 0.04 -13.71
C LEU A 117 -4.95 -0.36 -12.89
N LYS A 118 -5.65 -1.41 -13.33
CA LYS A 118 -6.93 -1.83 -12.71
C LYS A 118 -6.79 -3.07 -11.84
N GLU A 119 -5.88 -3.97 -12.20
CA GLU A 119 -5.79 -5.29 -11.59
C GLU A 119 -4.33 -5.72 -11.45
N ILE A 120 -4.02 -6.45 -10.38
CA ILE A 120 -2.77 -7.18 -10.22
C ILE A 120 -3.12 -8.67 -10.22
N HIS A 121 -2.65 -9.38 -11.23
CA HIS A 121 -2.82 -10.82 -11.36
C HIS A 121 -1.63 -11.58 -10.78
N LYS A 122 -1.85 -12.87 -10.54
CA LYS A 122 -0.74 -13.80 -10.28
C LYS A 122 0.23 -13.88 -11.46
N ASP A 123 1.42 -14.41 -11.19
CA ASP A 123 2.48 -14.67 -12.18
C ASP A 123 3.08 -13.41 -12.86
N ILE A 124 2.68 -12.20 -12.45
CA ILE A 124 3.38 -10.96 -12.84
C ILE A 124 4.77 -10.93 -12.20
N PHE A 125 4.84 -11.21 -10.90
CA PHE A 125 6.06 -11.30 -10.11
C PHE A 125 6.18 -12.71 -9.55
N THR A 126 7.34 -13.35 -9.75
CA THR A 126 7.60 -14.68 -9.18
C THR A 126 9.01 -14.73 -8.60
N SER A 127 9.24 -15.59 -7.61
CA SER A 127 10.56 -15.76 -7.01
C SER A 127 11.63 -16.20 -8.01
N GLU A 128 11.24 -16.92 -9.07
CA GLU A 128 12.15 -17.43 -10.09
C GLU A 128 12.58 -16.33 -11.07
N LEU A 129 11.69 -15.39 -11.36
CA LEU A 129 11.93 -14.32 -12.34
C LEU A 129 12.50 -13.05 -11.71
N THR A 130 12.06 -12.72 -10.50
CA THR A 130 12.39 -11.50 -9.75
C THR A 130 12.79 -11.82 -8.29
N PRO A 131 13.88 -12.59 -8.07
CA PRO A 131 14.26 -13.07 -6.74
C PRO A 131 14.68 -11.98 -5.75
N GLU A 132 15.16 -10.83 -6.26
CA GLU A 132 15.64 -9.70 -5.45
C GLU A 132 14.58 -8.62 -5.19
N LEU A 133 13.35 -8.84 -5.66
CA LEU A 133 12.28 -7.85 -5.58
C LEU A 133 11.93 -7.56 -4.12
N ASN A 134 12.15 -6.32 -3.71
CA ASN A 134 11.94 -5.87 -2.34
C ASN A 134 10.95 -4.71 -2.20
N THR A 135 10.71 -3.96 -3.27
CA THR A 135 9.84 -2.79 -3.27
C THR A 135 8.90 -2.82 -4.48
N LEU A 136 7.61 -2.71 -4.20
CA LEU A 136 6.54 -2.58 -5.19
C LEU A 136 5.77 -1.29 -4.93
N VAL A 137 5.66 -0.45 -5.96
CA VAL A 137 4.94 0.84 -5.87
C VAL A 137 3.88 0.91 -6.96
N PHE A 138 2.63 1.01 -6.55
CA PHE A 138 1.44 1.08 -7.41
C PHE A 138 0.54 2.27 -7.06
N ASP A 139 1.12 3.30 -6.44
CA ASP A 139 0.39 4.48 -5.97
C ASP A 139 -0.29 5.24 -7.13
N ASN A 140 -1.46 5.81 -6.87
CA ASN A 140 -2.22 6.62 -7.82
C ASN A 140 -2.58 5.84 -9.10
N ASN A 141 -3.33 4.75 -8.94
CA ASN A 141 -3.87 3.95 -10.04
C ASN A 141 -5.39 3.76 -9.86
N GLN A 142 -5.95 2.74 -10.50
CA GLN A 142 -7.37 2.40 -10.43
C GLN A 142 -7.57 0.97 -9.92
N ILE A 143 -6.62 0.47 -9.12
CA ILE A 143 -6.58 -0.92 -8.70
C ILE A 143 -7.78 -1.21 -7.82
N ASN A 144 -8.66 -2.08 -8.27
CA ASN A 144 -9.83 -2.53 -7.52
C ASN A 144 -9.77 -4.03 -7.19
N TYR A 145 -8.81 -4.75 -7.78
CA TYR A 145 -8.64 -6.18 -7.59
C TYR A 145 -7.16 -6.58 -7.57
N ILE A 146 -6.82 -7.45 -6.61
CA ILE A 146 -5.55 -8.16 -6.55
C ILE A 146 -5.91 -9.64 -6.40
N GLU A 147 -5.44 -10.46 -7.32
CA GLU A 147 -5.65 -11.91 -7.30
C GLU A 147 -4.91 -12.53 -6.11
N ASP A 148 -5.51 -13.56 -5.49
CA ASP A 148 -4.82 -14.32 -4.45
C ASP A 148 -3.48 -14.83 -4.97
N GLN A 149 -2.46 -14.86 -4.10
CA GLN A 149 -1.10 -15.29 -4.45
C GLN A 149 -0.36 -14.38 -5.47
N SER A 150 -0.86 -13.18 -5.76
CA SER A 150 -0.14 -12.22 -6.64
C SER A 150 1.28 -11.86 -6.18
N PHE A 151 1.57 -11.99 -4.89
CA PHE A 151 2.89 -11.77 -4.29
C PHE A 151 3.45 -13.05 -3.66
N PHE A 152 3.10 -14.21 -4.22
CA PHE A 152 3.52 -15.52 -3.71
C PHE A 152 5.04 -15.65 -3.66
N ASN A 153 5.55 -16.13 -2.52
CA ASN A 153 6.95 -16.49 -2.30
C ASN A 153 7.96 -15.35 -2.59
N LEU A 154 7.49 -14.09 -2.61
CA LEU A 154 8.36 -12.92 -2.66
C LEU A 154 9.00 -12.68 -1.29
N THR A 155 9.89 -13.59 -0.90
CA THR A 155 10.51 -13.65 0.44
C THR A 155 11.40 -12.45 0.77
N LYS A 156 11.78 -11.65 -0.23
CA LYS A 156 12.52 -10.38 -0.07
C LYS A 156 11.64 -9.14 -0.15
N LEU A 157 10.34 -9.27 -0.45
CA LEU A 157 9.42 -8.13 -0.48
C LEU A 157 9.32 -7.51 0.91
N LYS A 158 9.69 -6.23 1.01
CA LYS A 158 9.68 -5.44 2.23
C LYS A 158 8.62 -4.34 2.20
N ASN A 159 8.48 -3.68 1.05
CA ASN A 159 7.69 -2.48 0.94
C ASN A 159 6.64 -2.65 -0.15
N LEU A 160 5.37 -2.47 0.20
CA LEU A 160 4.28 -2.41 -0.75
C LEU A 160 3.50 -1.11 -0.59
N HIS A 161 3.43 -0.35 -1.66
CA HIS A 161 2.69 0.90 -1.76
C HIS A 161 1.56 0.74 -2.79
N VAL A 162 0.31 0.88 -2.34
CA VAL A 162 -0.92 0.81 -3.15
C VAL A 162 -1.87 1.95 -2.75
N ASN A 163 -1.30 3.10 -2.41
CA ASN A 163 -2.08 4.28 -2.03
C ASN A 163 -2.89 4.81 -3.22
N ASP A 164 -3.97 5.54 -2.93
CA ASP A 164 -4.74 6.23 -3.96
C ASP A 164 -5.23 5.27 -5.06
N ASN A 165 -5.97 4.25 -4.61
CA ASN A 165 -6.54 3.19 -5.45
C ASN A 165 -8.01 2.95 -5.07
N ARG A 166 -8.60 1.84 -5.51
CA ARG A 166 -10.04 1.54 -5.38
C ARG A 166 -10.29 0.20 -4.69
N LEU A 167 -9.35 -0.28 -3.87
CA LEU A 167 -9.49 -1.57 -3.19
C LEU A 167 -10.54 -1.49 -2.09
N GLU A 168 -11.48 -2.43 -2.10
CA GLU A 168 -12.53 -2.54 -1.08
C GLU A 168 -12.20 -3.51 0.06
N PHE A 169 -11.17 -4.34 -0.11
CA PHE A 169 -10.81 -5.40 0.81
C PHE A 169 -9.31 -5.45 1.05
N TRP A 170 -8.91 -5.78 2.27
CA TRP A 170 -7.57 -6.28 2.59
C TRP A 170 -7.59 -7.81 2.60
N ARG A 171 -6.64 -8.46 1.91
CA ARG A 171 -6.49 -9.92 1.93
C ARG A 171 -5.04 -10.31 2.19
N ARG A 172 -4.84 -11.14 3.19
CA ARG A 172 -3.51 -11.72 3.49
C ARG A 172 -3.11 -12.77 2.47
N GLU A 173 -4.08 -13.33 1.75
CA GLU A 173 -3.95 -14.36 0.72
C GLU A 173 -3.16 -13.88 -0.51
N TRP A 174 -3.00 -12.57 -0.70
CA TRP A 174 -2.09 -12.00 -1.69
C TRP A 174 -0.62 -12.36 -1.42
N PHE A 175 -0.26 -12.59 -0.16
CA PHE A 175 1.12 -12.59 0.35
C PHE A 175 1.59 -13.94 0.91
N VAL A 176 1.08 -15.05 0.37
CA VAL A 176 1.51 -16.38 0.81
C VAL A 176 3.04 -16.50 0.69
N ASN A 177 3.72 -16.80 1.80
CA ASN A 177 5.18 -16.85 1.94
C ASN A 177 5.97 -15.53 1.73
N ALA A 178 5.33 -14.36 1.71
CA ALA A 178 6.04 -13.07 1.71
C ALA A 178 6.41 -12.59 3.13
N THR A 179 7.32 -13.31 3.78
CA THR A 179 7.61 -13.18 5.22
C THR A 179 8.48 -11.98 5.62
N SER A 180 9.00 -11.22 4.65
CA SER A 180 9.86 -10.06 4.91
C SER A 180 9.15 -8.71 4.82
N LEU A 181 7.82 -8.67 4.68
CA LEU A 181 7.09 -7.41 4.64
C LEU A 181 7.31 -6.61 5.92
N GLU A 182 7.76 -5.36 5.73
CA GLU A 182 8.04 -4.38 6.76
C GLU A 182 7.02 -3.23 6.70
N LEU A 183 6.63 -2.80 5.49
CA LEU A 183 5.75 -1.65 5.26
C LEU A 183 4.59 -2.00 4.32
N ILE A 184 3.36 -1.71 4.75
CA ILE A 184 2.16 -1.80 3.91
C ILE A 184 1.42 -0.46 3.89
N HIS A 185 1.35 0.17 2.72
CA HIS A 185 0.68 1.45 2.54
C HIS A 185 -0.52 1.31 1.59
N PHE A 186 -1.71 1.45 2.16
CA PHE A 186 -3.01 1.33 1.50
C PHE A 186 -3.86 2.57 1.78
N ARG A 187 -3.24 3.73 1.97
CA ARG A 187 -3.96 4.98 2.23
C ARG A 187 -4.86 5.33 1.04
N ARG A 188 -5.98 6.01 1.27
CA ARG A 188 -6.88 6.49 0.21
C ARG A 188 -7.36 5.35 -0.71
N ASN A 189 -7.87 4.29 -0.07
CA ASN A 189 -8.60 3.20 -0.73
C ASN A 189 -10.04 3.18 -0.19
N ARG A 190 -10.77 2.08 -0.38
CA ARG A 190 -12.17 1.89 0.04
C ARG A 190 -12.32 0.68 0.97
N ILE A 191 -11.26 0.35 1.72
CA ILE A 191 -11.22 -0.85 2.54
C ILE A 191 -12.24 -0.72 3.67
N LYS A 192 -13.15 -1.69 3.79
CA LYS A 192 -14.28 -1.63 4.74
C LYS A 192 -14.05 -2.32 6.08
N ALA A 193 -13.13 -3.27 6.12
CA ALA A 193 -12.86 -4.08 7.31
C ALA A 193 -11.44 -4.62 7.34
N ILE A 194 -10.92 -4.84 8.56
CA ILE A 194 -9.69 -5.61 8.80
C ILE A 194 -10.08 -7.01 9.29
N PRO A 195 -9.84 -8.07 8.50
CA PRO A 195 -10.32 -9.43 8.79
C PRO A 195 -9.52 -10.12 9.91
N ASN A 196 -9.96 -11.34 10.26
CA ASN A 196 -9.26 -12.16 11.25
C ASN A 196 -7.84 -12.50 10.80
N ARG A 197 -6.88 -12.47 11.73
CA ARG A 197 -5.47 -12.82 11.46
C ARG A 197 -4.90 -12.08 10.24
N ALA A 198 -5.34 -10.85 10.00
CA ALA A 198 -5.01 -10.05 8.83
C ALA A 198 -3.50 -9.91 8.58
N PHE A 199 -2.68 -9.96 9.64
CA PHE A 199 -1.23 -9.73 9.58
C PHE A 199 -0.37 -10.90 10.09
N VAL A 200 -0.95 -12.10 10.25
CA VAL A 200 -0.23 -13.27 10.82
C VAL A 200 1.01 -13.68 10.01
N SER A 201 1.01 -13.41 8.70
CA SER A 201 2.09 -13.78 7.80
C SER A 201 3.28 -12.80 7.82
N PHE A 202 3.21 -11.69 8.57
CA PHE A 202 4.17 -10.59 8.50
C PHE A 202 4.89 -10.35 9.83
N PRO A 203 5.81 -11.25 10.24
CA PRO A 203 6.47 -11.15 11.53
C PRO A 203 7.41 -9.94 11.67
N LYS A 204 7.77 -9.28 10.56
CA LYS A 204 8.64 -8.10 10.50
C LYS A 204 7.90 -6.79 10.26
N LEU A 205 6.57 -6.80 10.28
CA LEU A 205 5.76 -5.64 9.93
C LEU A 205 5.94 -4.52 10.95
N ARG A 206 6.34 -3.34 10.47
CA ARG A 206 6.66 -2.14 11.26
C ARG A 206 5.72 -0.98 10.95
N GLU A 207 5.20 -0.87 9.73
CA GLU A 207 4.28 0.19 9.35
C GLU A 207 3.02 -0.38 8.68
N ILE A 208 1.87 -0.01 9.24
CA ILE A 208 0.56 -0.25 8.64
C ILE A 208 -0.11 1.09 8.43
N ALA A 209 -0.42 1.42 7.18
CA ALA A 209 -1.09 2.66 6.84
C ALA A 209 -2.39 2.41 6.06
N PHE A 210 -3.51 2.55 6.76
CA PHE A 210 -4.87 2.48 6.22
C PHE A 210 -5.62 3.80 6.36
N ASP A 211 -4.91 4.92 6.51
CA ASP A 211 -5.55 6.23 6.60
C ASP A 211 -6.41 6.52 5.36
N PHE A 212 -7.53 7.24 5.52
CA PHE A 212 -8.47 7.55 4.43
C PHE A 212 -9.01 6.29 3.75
N ASN A 213 -9.66 5.43 4.52
CA ASN A 213 -10.41 4.27 4.03
C ASN A 213 -11.84 4.30 4.59
N GLU A 214 -12.58 3.21 4.43
CA GLU A 214 -13.96 3.06 4.91
C GLU A 214 -14.05 2.04 6.05
N ILE A 215 -12.97 1.85 6.83
CA ILE A 215 -12.87 0.78 7.81
C ILE A 215 -13.83 1.06 8.96
N ALA A 216 -14.90 0.27 9.03
CA ALA A 216 -15.89 0.33 10.11
C ALA A 216 -15.64 -0.75 11.18
N THR A 217 -14.99 -1.87 10.78
CA THR A 217 -14.81 -3.03 11.66
C THR A 217 -13.38 -3.57 11.63
N ILE A 218 -12.87 -3.90 12.81
CA ILE A 218 -11.59 -4.59 13.00
C ILE A 218 -11.88 -5.87 13.76
N HIS A 219 -11.53 -7.01 13.18
CA HIS A 219 -11.75 -8.29 13.84
C HIS A 219 -10.95 -8.40 15.15
N LYS A 220 -11.51 -9.03 16.17
CA LYS A 220 -10.91 -9.27 17.50
C LYS A 220 -9.59 -10.06 17.52
N ASP A 221 -9.08 -10.50 16.39
CA ASP A 221 -7.80 -11.21 16.27
C ASP A 221 -6.97 -10.65 15.10
N ALA A 222 -7.30 -9.43 14.63
CA ALA A 222 -6.67 -8.83 13.45
C ALA A 222 -5.17 -8.54 13.66
N PHE A 223 -4.82 -7.92 14.79
CA PHE A 223 -3.44 -7.49 15.10
C PHE A 223 -2.72 -8.39 16.11
N LYS A 224 -3.36 -9.47 16.56
CA LYS A 224 -2.90 -10.32 17.68
C LYS A 224 -1.49 -10.88 17.53
N GLU A 225 -1.04 -11.11 16.30
CA GLU A 225 0.27 -11.72 15.99
C GLU A 225 1.34 -10.68 15.65
N ILE A 226 1.00 -9.38 15.65
CA ILE A 226 1.95 -8.31 15.41
C ILE A 226 2.87 -8.16 16.63
N ARG A 227 4.18 -8.16 16.39
CA ARG A 227 5.20 -8.13 17.45
C ARG A 227 5.97 -6.82 17.54
N SER A 228 6.09 -6.08 16.44
CA SER A 228 7.02 -4.96 16.33
C SER A 228 6.49 -3.88 15.39
N LEU A 229 5.40 -3.21 15.79
CA LEU A 229 4.80 -2.12 15.01
C LEU A 229 5.29 -0.76 15.51
N GLU A 230 5.69 0.09 14.59
CA GLU A 230 6.12 1.46 14.88
C GLU A 230 5.03 2.47 14.53
N PHE A 231 4.30 2.23 13.44
CA PHE A 231 3.24 3.11 12.97
C PHE A 231 1.95 2.32 12.69
N LEU A 232 0.84 2.79 13.27
CA LEU A 232 -0.51 2.33 12.96
C LEU A 232 -1.37 3.51 12.50
N GLY A 233 -1.63 3.57 11.20
CA GLY A 233 -2.49 4.54 10.55
C GLY A 233 -3.90 4.02 10.34
N LEU A 234 -4.86 4.58 11.05
CA LEU A 234 -6.30 4.31 10.95
C LEU A 234 -7.09 5.63 10.89
N GLY A 235 -6.44 6.76 10.60
CA GLY A 235 -7.10 8.06 10.51
C GLY A 235 -8.09 8.12 9.34
N HIS A 236 -9.12 8.95 9.42
CA HIS A 236 -10.12 9.09 8.35
C HIS A 236 -10.73 7.73 7.95
N ASN A 237 -11.31 7.04 8.92
CA ASN A 237 -12.04 5.78 8.73
C ASN A 237 -13.44 5.90 9.36
N LYS A 238 -14.14 4.77 9.51
CA LYS A 238 -15.50 4.71 10.05
C LYS A 238 -15.56 3.99 11.40
N LEU A 239 -14.47 4.02 12.18
CA LEU A 239 -14.35 3.29 13.44
C LEU A 239 -15.19 3.96 14.54
N THR A 240 -16.07 3.18 15.17
CA THR A 240 -16.86 3.62 16.36
C THR A 240 -16.26 3.14 17.67
N ALA A 241 -15.48 2.05 17.63
CA ALA A 241 -14.76 1.52 18.79
C ALA A 241 -13.46 0.83 18.38
N LEU A 242 -12.51 0.77 19.32
CA LEU A 242 -11.35 -0.12 19.26
C LEU A 242 -11.52 -1.22 20.32
N GLU A 243 -11.51 -2.47 19.87
CA GLU A 243 -11.68 -3.64 20.72
C GLU A 243 -10.33 -4.07 21.32
N ALA A 244 -10.23 -4.13 22.65
CA ALA A 244 -9.02 -4.58 23.34
C ALA A 244 -8.58 -5.99 22.91
N SER A 245 -9.54 -6.83 22.51
CA SER A 245 -9.30 -8.19 22.01
C SER A 245 -8.47 -8.20 20.72
N SER A 246 -8.63 -7.20 19.85
CA SER A 246 -7.96 -7.10 18.55
C SER A 246 -6.44 -6.93 18.62
N PHE A 247 -5.93 -6.45 19.76
CA PHE A 247 -4.52 -6.19 20.01
C PHE A 247 -3.84 -7.32 20.81
N PRO A 248 -2.51 -7.52 20.63
CA PRO A 248 -1.73 -8.39 21.51
C PRO A 248 -1.74 -7.86 22.95
N ASN A 249 -1.24 -8.66 23.89
CA ASN A 249 -1.23 -8.28 25.32
C ASN A 249 -0.45 -6.99 25.60
N THR A 250 0.58 -6.71 24.80
CA THR A 250 1.33 -5.46 24.83
C THR A 250 1.66 -5.07 23.40
N LEU A 251 1.17 -3.92 22.96
CA LEU A 251 1.55 -3.26 21.71
C LEU A 251 2.10 -1.88 22.05
N ARG A 252 3.35 -1.63 21.65
CA ARG A 252 3.97 -0.31 21.74
C ARG A 252 4.21 0.20 20.33
N VAL A 253 3.64 1.35 20.01
CA VAL A 253 3.84 2.04 18.73
C VAL A 253 4.52 3.40 18.98
N ASN A 254 5.27 3.86 17.99
CA ASN A 254 5.80 5.22 17.99
C ASN A 254 4.68 6.20 17.62
N SER A 255 3.83 5.85 16.66
CA SER A 255 2.75 6.72 16.22
C SER A 255 1.45 5.95 15.99
N LEU A 256 0.38 6.45 16.59
CA LEU A 256 -0.99 5.97 16.41
C LEU A 256 -1.84 7.08 15.80
N MET A 257 -2.35 6.86 14.57
CA MET A 257 -3.30 7.78 13.95
C MET A 257 -4.70 7.18 13.99
N ILE A 258 -5.60 7.81 14.75
CA ILE A 258 -7.02 7.48 14.86
C ILE A 258 -7.90 8.72 14.68
N VAL A 259 -7.31 9.81 14.16
CA VAL A 259 -7.98 11.07 13.82
C VAL A 259 -9.20 10.84 12.93
N ALA A 260 -10.20 11.72 12.98
CA ALA A 260 -11.31 11.73 12.04
C ALA A 260 -11.99 10.36 11.89
N ASN A 261 -12.44 9.81 13.01
CA ASN A 261 -13.26 8.60 13.11
C ASN A 261 -14.53 8.94 13.93
N TYR A 262 -15.27 7.93 14.35
CA TYR A 262 -16.47 8.06 15.18
C TYR A 262 -16.26 7.53 16.60
N LEU A 263 -15.03 7.62 17.13
CA LEU A 263 -14.69 7.09 18.46
C LEU A 263 -15.24 8.00 19.56
N ASN A 264 -15.98 7.43 20.51
CA ASN A 264 -16.41 8.15 21.71
C ASN A 264 -15.47 7.98 22.91
N TYR A 265 -14.73 6.87 22.95
CA TYR A 265 -13.86 6.48 24.07
C TYR A 265 -12.75 5.52 23.62
N LEU A 266 -11.74 5.34 24.46
CA LEU A 266 -10.80 4.22 24.39
C LEU A 266 -10.95 3.40 25.67
N SER A 267 -11.40 2.14 25.57
CA SER A 267 -11.69 1.30 26.73
C SER A 267 -10.46 1.07 27.63
N ASN A 268 -10.69 0.77 28.91
CA ASN A 268 -9.59 0.43 29.83
C ASN A 268 -8.73 -0.73 29.31
N GLY A 269 -9.34 -1.72 28.65
CA GLY A 269 -8.62 -2.84 28.05
C GLY A 269 -7.69 -2.41 26.90
N VAL A 270 -8.10 -1.44 26.08
CA VAL A 270 -7.23 -0.86 25.03
C VAL A 270 -6.08 -0.11 25.67
N LEU A 271 -6.35 0.74 26.67
CA LEU A 271 -5.35 1.55 27.36
C LEU A 271 -4.30 0.71 28.13
N GLN A 272 -4.67 -0.50 28.57
CA GLN A 272 -3.75 -1.46 29.19
C GLN A 272 -2.82 -2.13 28.19
N LYS A 273 -3.35 -2.49 27.02
CA LYS A 273 -2.62 -3.24 25.99
C LYS A 273 -1.80 -2.35 25.05
N LEU A 274 -2.24 -1.12 24.82
CA LEU A 274 -1.65 -0.21 23.85
C LEU A 274 -0.87 0.91 24.54
N THR A 275 0.29 1.23 23.99
CA THR A 275 1.07 2.43 24.33
C THR A 275 1.51 3.11 23.04
N ALA A 276 1.42 4.43 23.00
CA ALA A 276 1.81 5.23 21.84
C ALA A 276 2.70 6.39 22.30
N VAL A 277 3.84 6.61 21.62
CA VAL A 277 4.68 7.79 21.87
C VAL A 277 4.00 9.05 21.37
N ASP A 278 3.42 8.99 20.16
CA ASP A 278 2.61 10.04 19.57
C ASP A 278 1.22 9.50 19.21
N ILE A 279 0.15 10.20 19.60
CA ILE A 279 -1.23 9.91 19.21
C ILE A 279 -1.86 11.08 18.47
N TYR A 280 -2.52 10.79 17.36
CA TYR A 280 -3.31 11.75 16.58
C TYR A 280 -4.78 11.29 16.64
N MET A 281 -5.61 12.02 17.38
CA MET A 281 -6.97 11.57 17.74
C MET A 281 -8.05 12.65 17.58
N ASP A 282 -7.71 13.79 16.97
CA ASP A 282 -8.67 14.87 16.71
C ASP A 282 -9.86 14.43 15.87
N TYR A 283 -10.91 15.25 15.85
CA TYR A 283 -12.10 15.07 15.00
C TYR A 283 -12.79 13.72 15.20
N ASN A 284 -12.85 13.29 16.46
CA ASN A 284 -13.70 12.19 16.91
C ASN A 284 -14.73 12.76 17.90
N PRO A 285 -15.94 12.18 17.96
CA PRO A 285 -16.97 12.53 18.92
C PRO A 285 -16.62 12.04 20.34
N TRP A 286 -15.48 12.44 20.89
CA TRP A 286 -15.04 12.03 22.23
C TRP A 286 -16.05 12.46 23.28
N MET A 287 -16.42 11.54 24.17
CA MET A 287 -17.03 11.89 25.46
C MET A 287 -16.00 12.66 26.29
N CYS A 288 -16.38 13.81 26.84
CA CYS A 288 -15.43 14.67 27.57
C CYS A 288 -14.79 13.94 28.77
N GLU A 289 -15.57 13.17 29.53
CA GLU A 289 -15.09 12.33 30.63
C GLU A 289 -14.11 11.22 30.17
N CYS A 290 -14.22 10.78 28.92
CA CYS A 290 -13.30 9.80 28.33
C CYS A 290 -12.01 10.44 27.83
N LEU A 291 -12.07 11.69 27.40
CA LEU A 291 -10.91 12.45 26.98
C LEU A 291 -9.95 12.68 28.17
N ASP A 292 -10.48 12.97 29.36
CA ASP A 292 -9.69 13.09 30.59
C ASP A 292 -8.96 11.78 30.92
N ARG A 293 -9.64 10.63 30.78
CA ARG A 293 -9.04 9.30 30.97
C ARG A 293 -7.90 9.05 29.97
N ILE A 294 -8.08 9.44 28.71
CA ILE A 294 -7.04 9.32 27.68
C ILE A 294 -5.86 10.26 28.00
N GLY A 295 -6.14 11.48 28.46
CA GLY A 295 -5.11 12.43 28.91
C GLY A 295 -4.26 11.88 30.06
N TYR A 296 -4.90 11.29 31.07
CA TYR A 296 -4.21 10.61 32.17
C TYR A 296 -3.38 9.42 31.67
N TRP A 297 -3.93 8.59 30.77
CA TRP A 297 -3.20 7.48 30.15
C TRP A 297 -1.94 7.95 29.40
N LEU A 298 -2.03 9.03 28.63
CA LEU A 298 -0.88 9.61 27.93
C LEU A 298 0.19 10.08 28.93
N PHE A 299 -0.21 10.77 29.99
CA PHE A 299 0.70 11.22 31.05
C PHE A 299 1.47 10.05 31.68
N ILE A 300 0.78 8.99 32.13
CA ILE A 300 1.44 7.85 32.79
C ILE A 300 2.29 7.00 31.83
N LYS A 301 1.98 7.00 30.53
CA LYS A 301 2.72 6.25 29.50
C LYS A 301 3.79 7.09 28.80
N ASN A 302 3.99 8.35 29.20
CA ASN A 302 4.89 9.30 28.57
C ASN A 302 4.60 9.46 27.06
N GLY A 303 3.31 9.45 26.71
CA GLY A 303 2.81 9.67 25.36
C GLY A 303 2.46 11.13 25.12
N ASN A 304 2.48 11.53 23.85
CA ASN A 304 2.20 12.88 23.40
C ASN A 304 0.97 12.88 22.50
N TYR A 305 0.05 13.79 22.80
CA TYR A 305 -1.01 14.11 21.87
C TYR A 305 -0.49 15.10 20.80
N LYS A 306 -0.65 14.72 19.53
CA LYS A 306 -0.22 15.47 18.35
C LYS A 306 -1.42 15.82 17.48
N ARG A 307 -1.35 16.99 16.84
CA ARG A 307 -2.35 17.47 15.88
C ARG A 307 -1.79 17.38 14.47
N ILE A 308 -2.65 17.06 13.50
CA ILE A 308 -2.20 16.80 12.12
C ILE A 308 -2.04 18.09 11.31
N HIS A 309 -3.00 19.02 11.40
CA HIS A 309 -3.04 20.14 10.47
C HIS A 309 -3.44 21.47 11.13
N ILE A 310 -2.63 22.50 10.92
CA ILE A 310 -2.87 23.85 11.49
C ILE A 310 -4.18 24.46 10.96
N LEU A 311 -4.52 24.23 9.69
CA LEU A 311 -5.74 24.77 9.08
C LEU A 311 -7.04 24.21 9.67
N CYS A 312 -6.99 23.02 10.28
CA CYS A 312 -8.18 22.46 10.94
C CYS A 312 -8.40 23.05 12.35
N LYS A 313 -7.39 23.73 12.91
CA LYS A 313 -7.44 24.29 14.26
C LYS A 313 -8.28 25.56 14.29
N ARG A 314 -9.46 25.46 14.91
CA ARG A 314 -10.32 26.62 15.17
C ARG A 314 -10.96 26.53 16.55
N SER A 315 -11.25 27.67 17.14
CA SER A 315 -11.83 27.78 18.48
C SER A 315 -13.31 27.40 18.54
N ASP A 316 -14.01 27.45 17.41
CA ASP A 316 -15.42 27.11 17.29
C ASP A 316 -15.66 25.61 17.01
N VAL A 317 -14.60 24.83 16.84
CA VAL A 317 -14.69 23.38 16.61
C VAL A 317 -14.70 22.64 17.96
N PRO A 318 -15.74 21.85 18.27
CA PRO A 318 -15.80 21.09 19.51
C PRO A 318 -14.70 20.02 19.58
N ILE A 319 -14.04 19.95 20.75
CA ILE A 319 -13.00 18.95 21.04
C ILE A 319 -13.63 17.65 21.55
N CYS A 320 -14.72 17.77 22.32
CA CYS A 320 -15.49 16.67 22.90
C CYS A 320 -16.97 17.06 22.98
N ALA A 321 -17.83 16.10 23.28
CA ALA A 321 -19.24 16.30 23.57
C ALA A 321 -19.61 15.66 24.92
N VAL A 322 -20.61 16.23 25.60
CA VAL A 322 -21.09 15.74 26.89
C VAL A 322 -22.24 14.75 26.65
N SER A 323 -22.20 13.59 27.32
CA SER A 323 -23.29 12.61 27.27
C SER A 323 -24.49 13.11 28.07
N GLU A 324 -25.71 12.83 27.59
CA GLU A 324 -26.96 13.16 28.30
C GLU A 324 -27.13 12.35 29.59
N SER A 325 -26.41 11.23 29.71
CA SER A 325 -26.58 10.26 30.79
C SER A 325 -26.15 10.75 32.18
N SER A 326 -25.66 11.99 32.33
CA SER A 326 -25.20 12.57 33.60
C SER A 326 -24.17 11.71 34.37
N ARG A 327 -23.50 10.78 33.67
CA ARG A 327 -22.46 9.93 34.25
C ARG A 327 -21.18 10.75 34.39
N GLN A 328 -20.69 10.88 35.63
CA GLN A 328 -19.38 11.49 35.93
C GLN A 328 -18.19 10.61 35.53
N THR A 329 -18.43 9.44 34.93
CA THR A 329 -17.41 8.44 34.59
C THR A 329 -17.50 8.07 33.13
N CYS A 330 -16.34 7.88 32.49
CA CYS A 330 -16.27 7.45 31.10
C CYS A 330 -16.81 6.01 30.93
N PRO A 331 -17.96 5.82 30.25
CA PRO A 331 -18.48 4.50 29.95
C PRO A 331 -17.73 3.89 28.77
N ASP A 332 -17.43 2.60 28.84
CA ASP A 332 -16.86 1.85 27.71
C ASP A 332 -17.96 1.41 26.73
N ILE A 333 -18.81 2.36 26.30
CA ILE A 333 -20.00 2.14 25.46
C ILE A 333 -20.07 3.20 24.36
N VAL A 334 -20.41 2.78 23.14
CA VAL A 334 -20.65 3.69 22.00
C VAL A 334 -21.94 4.47 22.22
N ASP A 335 -21.88 5.80 22.09
CA ASP A 335 -23.03 6.71 22.18
C ASP A 335 -23.31 7.31 20.80
N LEU A 336 -24.22 6.65 20.08
CA LEU A 336 -24.60 7.04 18.73
C LEU A 336 -25.30 8.40 18.68
N GLU A 337 -26.01 8.77 19.75
CA GLU A 337 -26.72 10.05 19.80
C GLU A 337 -25.74 11.20 20.02
N LEU A 338 -24.78 11.04 20.94
CA LEU A 338 -23.66 11.97 21.09
C LEU A 338 -22.87 12.11 19.78
N THR A 339 -22.64 10.99 19.08
CA THR A 339 -21.98 10.99 17.77
C THR A 339 -22.74 11.83 16.75
N ARG A 340 -24.07 11.67 16.64
CA ARG A 340 -24.91 12.49 15.76
C ARG A 340 -24.83 13.97 16.12
N ARG A 341 -25.04 14.32 17.39
CA ARG A 341 -24.97 15.73 17.85
C ARG A 341 -23.61 16.37 17.56
N TYR A 342 -22.52 15.64 17.76
CA TYR A 342 -21.18 16.12 17.44
C TYR A 342 -21.03 16.41 15.93
N ILE A 343 -21.43 15.48 15.07
CA ILE A 343 -21.38 15.63 13.61
C ILE A 343 -22.27 16.80 13.16
N ASP A 344 -23.46 16.94 13.72
CA ASP A 344 -24.37 18.04 13.41
C ASP A 344 -23.78 19.39 13.81
N SER A 345 -23.06 19.45 14.93
CA SER A 345 -22.33 20.65 15.36
C SER A 345 -21.23 21.01 14.36
N LEU A 346 -20.51 20.03 13.81
CA LEU A 346 -19.49 20.28 12.77
C LEU A 346 -20.11 20.76 11.45
N LYS A 347 -21.27 20.22 11.05
CA LYS A 347 -22.00 20.65 9.84
C LYS A 347 -22.54 22.06 9.95
N ASN A 348 -22.89 22.50 11.14
CA ASN A 348 -23.49 23.81 11.42
C ASN A 348 -22.47 24.91 11.76
N LEU A 349 -21.17 24.66 11.59
CA LEU A 349 -20.14 25.69 11.76
C LEU A 349 -20.35 26.83 10.77
N SER A 350 -20.14 28.08 11.23
CA SER A 350 -20.33 29.30 10.42
C SER A 350 -19.45 29.30 9.16
N THR A 351 -18.22 28.80 9.29
CA THR A 351 -17.33 28.45 8.19
C THR A 351 -17.21 26.93 8.14
N PRO A 352 -17.51 26.26 7.02
CA PRO A 352 -17.33 24.82 6.90
C PRO A 352 -15.88 24.38 7.18
N LEU A 353 -15.71 23.19 7.76
CA LEU A 353 -14.38 22.57 7.86
C LEU A 353 -13.97 22.01 6.49
N GLU A 354 -12.67 22.06 6.21
CA GLU A 354 -12.12 21.36 5.06
C GLU A 354 -12.42 19.87 5.15
N ALA A 355 -12.77 19.25 4.03
CA ALA A 355 -13.23 17.86 3.99
C ALA A 355 -12.17 16.87 4.51
N PHE A 356 -10.89 17.24 4.47
CA PHE A 356 -9.80 16.42 5.01
C PHE A 356 -9.61 16.57 6.53
N CYS A 357 -10.36 17.42 7.23
CA CYS A 357 -10.23 17.60 8.67
C CYS A 357 -11.04 16.57 9.46
N ALA A 358 -12.30 16.33 9.09
CA ALA A 358 -13.24 15.55 9.87
C ALA A 358 -14.15 14.67 8.98
N GLN A 359 -14.72 13.63 9.59
CA GLN A 359 -15.80 12.85 8.99
C GLN A 359 -17.14 13.54 9.26
N LEU A 360 -17.87 13.89 8.19
CA LEU A 360 -19.18 14.55 8.27
C LEU A 360 -20.33 13.63 7.84
N GLU A 361 -20.03 12.41 7.39
CA GLU A 361 -21.04 11.38 7.18
C GLU A 361 -21.52 10.83 8.53
N TYR A 362 -22.72 10.24 8.58
CA TYR A 362 -23.10 9.46 9.75
C TYR A 362 -22.49 8.06 9.63
N PRO A 363 -22.09 7.43 10.75
CA PRO A 363 -21.69 6.03 10.73
C PRO A 363 -22.87 5.18 10.24
N SER A 364 -22.62 4.36 9.21
CA SER A 364 -23.59 3.44 8.58
C SER A 364 -23.76 2.14 9.36
#